data_AF-A0A523NBT7-F1
#
_entry.id   AF-A0A523NBT7-F1
#
_cell.length_a   1.000
_cell.length_b   1.000
_cell.length_c   1.000
_cell.angle_alpha   90.00
_cell.angle_beta   90.00
_cell.angle_gamma   90.00
#
_symmetry.space_group_name_H-M   'P 1'
#
loop_
_entity.id
_entity.type
_entity.pdbx_description
1 polymer ?
#
loop_
_entity_poly.entity_id
_entity_poly.type
_entity_poly.pdbx_seq_one_letter_code
_entity_poly.pdbx_strand_id
1 'polypeptide(L)' 'LSYADLRGAILDSADFRYVNLIGVKHLTLEQLLITKTLYKAKLDSIWLKEKERYPRLYELHTTHPDSLPK' A
#
# COMPACT_ATOMS: atom_id res chain seq x y z
N LEU A 1 11.20 -3.16 3.89
CA LEU A 1 11.49 -2.64 2.53
C LEU A 1 11.75 -1.13 2.57
N SER A 2 12.40 -0.63 3.62
CA SER A 2 12.66 0.82 3.76
C SER A 2 13.66 1.28 2.69
N TYR A 3 13.44 2.45 2.08
CA TYR A 3 14.35 3.08 1.11
C TYR A 3 14.56 2.36 -0.24
N ALA A 4 13.73 1.38 -0.58
CA ALA A 4 13.77 0.72 -1.88
C ALA A 4 13.33 1.66 -3.03
N ASP A 5 13.86 1.48 -4.23
CA ASP A 5 13.33 2.08 -5.47
C ASP A 5 12.43 1.06 -6.16
N LEU A 6 11.13 1.34 -6.26
CA LEU A 6 10.12 0.45 -6.85
C LEU A 6 9.64 0.90 -8.23
N ARG A 7 10.43 1.70 -8.94
CA ARG A 7 10.10 2.15 -10.28
C ARG A 7 9.93 0.95 -11.22
N GLY A 8 8.72 0.79 -11.75
CA GLY A 8 8.36 -0.32 -12.63
C GLY A 8 8.22 -1.68 -11.94
N ALA A 9 8.25 -1.72 -10.60
CA ALA A 9 7.99 -2.96 -9.87
C ALA A 9 6.55 -3.46 -10.13
N ILE A 10 6.42 -4.76 -10.40
CA ILE A 10 5.13 -5.43 -10.51
C ILE A 10 4.74 -5.90 -9.11
N LEU A 11 3.76 -5.24 -8.51
CA LEU A 11 3.30 -5.50 -7.13
C LEU A 11 1.93 -6.17 -7.07
N ASP A 12 1.49 -6.75 -8.19
CA ASP A 12 0.23 -7.48 -8.27
C ASP A 12 0.18 -8.58 -7.22
N SER A 13 -0.89 -8.58 -6.42
CA SER A 13 -1.14 -9.54 -5.35
C SER A 13 -0.04 -9.62 -4.28
N ALA A 14 0.85 -8.62 -4.21
CA ALA A 14 1.90 -8.55 -3.20
C ALA A 14 1.30 -8.34 -1.80
N ASP A 15 1.80 -9.10 -0.82
CA ASP A 15 1.39 -9.02 0.57
C ASP A 15 2.33 -8.08 1.34
N PHE A 16 1.85 -6.88 1.66
CA PHE A 16 2.60 -5.88 2.42
C PHE A 16 2.16 -5.78 3.88
N ARG A 17 1.56 -6.84 4.44
CA ARG A 17 1.20 -6.86 5.87
C ARG A 17 2.39 -6.51 6.75
N TYR A 18 2.19 -5.53 7.63
CA TYR A 18 3.20 -5.05 8.59
C TYR A 18 4.50 -4.50 7.97
N VAL A 19 4.57 -4.32 6.65
CA VAL A 19 5.80 -3.87 5.98
C VAL A 19 6.04 -2.40 6.26
N ASN A 20 7.29 -2.05 6.55
CA ASN A 20 7.73 -0.66 6.56
C ASN A 20 8.07 -0.21 5.13
N LEU A 21 7.24 0.67 4.58
CA LEU A 21 7.38 1.30 3.26
C LEU A 21 7.81 2.78 3.37
N ILE A 22 8.16 3.25 4.58
CA ILE A 22 8.69 4.61 4.76
C ILE A 22 9.98 4.76 3.94
N GLY A 23 10.04 5.85 3.17
CA GLY A 23 11.20 6.20 2.35
C GLY A 23 11.33 5.40 1.06
N VAL A 24 10.40 4.50 0.76
CA VAL A 24 10.33 3.84 -0.56
C VAL A 24 10.10 4.90 -1.64
N LYS A 25 10.90 4.84 -2.70
CA LYS A 25 10.87 5.77 -3.82
C LYS A 25 10.12 5.17 -5.00
N HIS A 26 9.45 6.04 -5.76
CA HIS A 26 8.73 5.69 -6.99
C HIS A 26 7.67 4.59 -6.85
N LEU A 27 7.13 4.40 -5.65
CA LEU A 27 5.91 3.64 -5.46
C LEU A 27 4.74 4.53 -5.90
N THR A 28 3.87 4.04 -6.78
CA THR A 28 2.71 4.79 -7.30
C THR A 28 1.40 4.28 -6.72
N LEU A 29 0.35 5.11 -6.77
CA LEU A 29 -0.97 4.70 -6.30
C LEU A 29 -1.47 3.47 -7.08
N GLU A 30 -1.26 3.44 -8.40
CA GLU A 30 -1.60 2.31 -9.26
C GLU A 30 -0.90 1.02 -8.79
N GLN A 31 0.39 1.09 -8.44
CA GLN A 31 1.12 -0.04 -7.89
C GLN A 31 0.58 -0.48 -6.52
N LEU A 32 0.10 0.44 -5.68
CA LEU A 32 -0.52 0.12 -4.39
C LEU A 32 -1.90 -0.53 -4.54
N LEU A 33 -2.70 -0.11 -5.51
CA LEU A 33 -4.06 -0.60 -5.74
C LEU A 33 -4.11 -2.05 -6.21
N ILE A 34 -3.05 -2.52 -6.87
CA ILE A 34 -2.94 -3.92 -7.30
C ILE A 34 -2.35 -4.83 -6.20
N THR A 35 -1.94 -4.28 -5.05
CA THR A 35 -1.42 -5.09 -3.95
C THR A 35 -2.54 -5.85 -3.26
N LYS A 36 -2.19 -7.03 -2.71
CA LYS A 36 -3.16 -7.86 -1.98
C LYS A 36 -3.63 -7.18 -0.70
N THR A 37 -2.73 -6.56 0.05
CA THR A 37 -3.05 -5.91 1.32
C THR A 37 -1.91 -5.02 1.79
N LEU A 38 -2.29 -3.90 2.42
CA LEU A 38 -1.42 -2.96 3.13
C LEU A 38 -1.73 -2.98 4.64
N TYR A 39 -2.38 -4.04 5.15
CA TYR A 39 -2.80 -4.10 6.55
C TYR A 39 -1.62 -3.88 7.50
N LYS A 40 -1.72 -2.83 8.32
CA LYS A 40 -0.66 -2.38 9.25
C LYS A 40 0.69 -2.03 8.60
N ALA A 41 0.73 -1.82 7.28
CA ALA A 41 1.91 -1.27 6.62
C ALA A 41 2.19 0.15 7.13
N LYS A 42 3.48 0.51 7.25
CA LYS A 42 3.91 1.87 7.59
C LYS A 42 4.17 2.62 6.30
N LEU A 43 3.39 3.67 6.05
CA LEU A 43 3.51 4.55 4.89
C LEU A 43 4.01 5.93 5.34
N ASP A 44 4.68 6.64 4.44
CA ASP A 44 5.10 8.02 4.69
C ASP A 44 3.96 9.04 4.48
N SER A 45 4.28 10.31 4.73
CA SER A 45 3.32 11.41 4.69
C SER A 45 2.78 11.72 3.29
N ILE A 46 3.46 11.30 2.22
CA ILE A 46 2.97 11.50 0.84
C ILE A 46 1.74 10.61 0.62
N TRP A 47 1.80 9.36 1.09
CA TRP A 47 0.66 8.44 1.01
C TRP A 47 -0.51 8.82 1.89
N LEU A 48 -0.26 9.51 3.01
CA LEU A 48 -1.33 10.03 3.86
C LEU A 48 -2.16 11.12 3.15
N LYS A 49 -1.57 11.89 2.23
CA LYS A 49 -2.32 12.86 1.40
C LYS A 49 -3.18 12.14 0.36
N GLU A 50 -2.65 11.09 -0.27
CA GLU A 50 -3.43 10.29 -1.24
C GLU A 50 -4.60 9.57 -0.57
N LYS A 51 -4.46 9.18 0.71
CA LYS A 51 -5.58 8.68 1.52
C LYS A 51 -6.73 9.68 1.60
N GLU A 52 -6.45 10.97 1.77
CA GLU A 52 -7.50 12.00 1.83
C GLU A 52 -8.24 12.11 0.50
N ARG A 53 -7.54 11.90 -0.61
CA ARG A 53 -8.11 11.95 -1.96
C ARG A 53 -8.94 10.70 -2.30
N TYR A 54 -8.57 9.54 -1.75
CA TYR A 54 -9.22 8.25 -2.03
C TYR A 54 -9.47 7.42 -0.75
N PRO A 55 -10.32 7.90 0.17
CA PRO A 55 -10.48 7.29 1.50
C PRO A 55 -11.02 5.86 1.45
N ARG A 56 -11.96 5.57 0.55
CA ARG A 56 -12.53 4.22 0.38
C ARG A 56 -11.51 3.20 -0.13
N LEU A 57 -10.62 3.62 -1.05
CA LEU A 57 -9.57 2.75 -1.56
C LEU A 57 -8.57 2.42 -0.46
N TYR A 58 -8.19 3.41 0.35
CA TYR A 58 -7.29 3.20 1.47
C TYR A 58 -7.88 2.22 2.50
N GLU A 59 -9.15 2.36 2.84
CA GLU A 59 -9.84 1.48 3.79
C GLU A 59 -9.85 0.02 3.31
N LEU A 60 -10.21 -0.21 2.04
CA LEU A 60 -10.27 -1.56 1.46
C LEU A 60 -8.94 -2.32 1.59
N HIS A 61 -7.82 -1.68 1.27
CA HIS A 61 -6.51 -2.34 1.28
C HIS A 61 -5.86 -2.40 2.66
N THR A 62 -6.29 -1.59 3.62
CA THR A 62 -5.75 -1.58 4.99
C THR A 62 -6.60 -2.32 6.01
N THR A 63 -7.75 -2.85 5.60
CA THR A 63 -8.55 -3.78 6.40
C THR A 63 -7.85 -5.15 6.47
N HIS A 64 -8.11 -5.94 7.52
CA HIS A 64 -7.54 -7.29 7.60
C HIS A 64 -8.00 -8.09 6.38
N PRO A 65 -7.10 -8.74 5.62
CA PRO A 65 -7.47 -9.44 4.39
C PRO A 65 -8.45 -10.59 4.63
N ASP A 66 -8.44 -11.19 5.83
CA ASP A 66 -9.36 -12.25 6.21
C ASP A 66 -10.75 -11.73 6.68
N SER A 67 -10.93 -10.40 6.74
CA SER A 67 -12.20 -9.76 7.10
C SER A 67 -13.08 -9.41 5.90
N LEU A 68 -12.54 -9.50 4.68
CA LEU A 68 -13.33 -9.27 3.46
C LEU A 68 -14.11 -10.55 3.11
N PRO A 69 -15.41 -10.44 2.78
CA PRO A 69 -16.17 -11.60 2.32
C PRO A 69 -15.52 -12.17 1.05
N LYS A 70 -15.42 -13.51 1.01
CA LYS A 70 -14.89 -14.26 -0.14
C LYS A 70 -15.74 -14.07 -1.39
#